data_AF-A0A6C0CBZ0-F1
#
_entry.id   AF-A0A6C0CBZ0-F1
#
_cell.length_a   1.000
_cell.length_b   1.000
_cell.length_c   1.000
_cell.angle_alpha   90.00
_cell.angle_beta   90.00
_cell.angle_gamma   90.00
#
_symmetry.space_group_name_H-M   'P 1'
#
loop_
_entity.id
_entity.type
_entity.pdbx_description
1 polymer ?
#
loop_
_entity_poly.entity_id
_entity_poly.type
_entity_poly.pdbx_seq_one_letter_code
_entity_poly.pdbx_strand_id
1 'polypeptide(L)'
;MDAYFSNEKITDSDLCNTKYSIAVLEKHFHYLNKKVVLCTQDLNAEFCVKYILDMDVDSGSEDSYLYDKNHILRMQQHISEEEFDKAYALLYNDD
;
A
#
# COMPACT_ATOMS: atom_id res chain seq x y z
N MET A 1 -28.35 -13.42 -9.89
CA MET A 1 -28.52 -12.04 -9.37
C MET A 1 -27.12 -11.49 -9.33
N ASP A 2 -26.60 -11.17 -10.51
CA ASP A 2 -25.20 -10.83 -10.70
C ASP A 2 -25.04 -9.36 -10.35
N ALA A 3 -24.46 -9.13 -9.17
CA ALA A 3 -24.18 -7.79 -8.70
C ALA A 3 -23.32 -7.10 -9.75
N TYR A 4 -23.86 -6.01 -10.28
CA TYR A 4 -23.16 -5.09 -11.17
C TYR A 4 -21.80 -4.77 -10.53
N PHE A 5 -20.73 -5.22 -11.17
CA PHE A 5 -19.41 -4.63 -10.97
C PHE A 5 -19.51 -3.19 -11.47
N SER A 6 -20.05 -2.29 -10.64
CA SER A 6 -19.94 -0.87 -10.88
C SER A 6 -18.45 -0.60 -11.05
N ASN A 7 -18.09 -0.13 -12.24
CA ASN A 7 -16.77 0.40 -12.58
C ASN A 7 -16.55 1.75 -11.86
N GLU A 8 -16.99 1.84 -10.60
CA GLU A 8 -16.91 3.04 -9.81
C GLU A 8 -15.45 3.24 -9.43
N LYS A 9 -14.88 4.29 -10.00
CA LYS A 9 -13.55 4.76 -9.68
C LYS A 9 -13.58 5.23 -8.23
N ILE A 10 -12.90 4.51 -7.35
CA ILE A 10 -12.69 4.98 -5.97
C ILE A 10 -11.74 6.18 -6.00
N THR A 11 -11.85 7.11 -5.06
CA THR A 11 -10.98 8.28 -4.97
C THR A 11 -10.27 8.32 -3.62
N ASP A 12 -9.22 9.13 -3.50
CA ASP A 12 -8.52 9.34 -2.23
C ASP A 12 -9.47 9.83 -1.12
N SER A 13 -10.50 10.62 -1.48
CA SER A 13 -11.51 11.08 -0.53
C SER A 13 -12.39 9.94 -0.04
N ASP A 14 -12.67 8.93 -0.88
CA ASP A 14 -13.44 7.76 -0.48
C ASP A 14 -12.63 6.90 0.50
N LEU A 15 -11.32 6.77 0.30
CA LEU A 15 -10.42 6.04 1.21
C LEU A 15 -10.44 6.63 2.63
N CYS A 16 -10.55 7.95 2.77
CA CYS A 16 -10.63 8.60 4.07
C CYS A 16 -11.92 8.26 4.85
N ASN A 17 -12.98 7.84 4.16
CA ASN A 17 -14.30 7.59 4.74
C ASN A 17 -14.67 6.10 4.78
N THR A 18 -14.08 5.30 3.90
CA THR A 18 -14.43 3.89 3.68
C THR A 18 -13.17 3.03 3.62
N LYS A 19 -13.22 1.88 4.32
CA LYS A 19 -12.20 0.84 4.24
C LYS A 19 -12.53 -0.11 3.11
N TYR A 20 -11.58 -0.30 2.20
CA TYR A 20 -11.71 -1.22 1.07
C TYR A 20 -10.88 -2.48 1.28
N SER A 21 -11.29 -3.56 0.62
CA SER A 21 -10.51 -4.80 0.63
C SER A 21 -9.24 -4.66 -0.20
N ILE A 22 -8.22 -5.45 0.12
CA ILE A 22 -6.94 -5.48 -0.60
C ILE A 22 -7.16 -5.65 -2.12
N ALA A 23 -8.04 -6.56 -2.54
CA ALA A 23 -8.33 -6.82 -3.94
C ALA A 23 -8.88 -5.59 -4.69
N VAL A 24 -9.69 -4.75 -4.02
CA VAL A 24 -10.20 -3.51 -4.60
C VAL A 24 -9.07 -2.48 -4.69
N LEU A 25 -8.27 -2.35 -3.63
CA LEU A 25 -7.13 -1.44 -3.61
C LEU A 25 -6.13 -1.77 -4.72
N GLU A 26 -5.76 -3.04 -4.92
CA GLU A 26 -4.83 -3.47 -5.98
C GLU A 26 -5.32 -3.07 -7.38
N LYS A 27 -6.62 -3.24 -7.66
CA LYS A 27 -7.21 -2.89 -8.96
C LYS A 27 -7.11 -1.39 -9.28
N HIS A 28 -7.11 -0.55 -8.25
CA HIS A 28 -7.24 0.90 -8.37
C HIS A 28 -5.99 1.68 -7.95
N PHE A 29 -4.99 1.02 -7.37
CA PHE A 29 -3.83 1.65 -6.76
C PHE A 29 -3.05 2.58 -7.71
N HIS A 30 -2.99 2.24 -8.99
CA HIS A 30 -2.21 2.98 -10.01
C HIS A 30 -2.53 4.47 -10.15
N TYR A 31 -3.68 4.94 -9.66
CA TYR A 31 -4.04 6.37 -9.66
C TYR A 31 -4.30 6.94 -8.26
N LEU A 32 -4.20 6.13 -7.21
CA LEU A 32 -4.46 6.55 -5.83
C LEU A 32 -3.20 7.12 -5.20
N ASN A 33 -3.38 8.02 -4.24
CA ASN A 33 -2.26 8.56 -3.49
C ASN A 33 -1.73 7.53 -2.49
N LYS A 34 -0.47 7.11 -2.69
CA LYS A 34 0.25 6.14 -1.83
C LYS A 34 0.15 6.48 -0.33
N LYS A 35 0.33 7.76 0.04
CA LYS A 35 0.23 8.22 1.43
C LYS A 35 -1.17 8.06 1.99
N VAL A 36 -2.19 8.43 1.20
CA VAL A 36 -3.59 8.31 1.63
C VAL A 36 -3.95 6.84 1.83
N VAL A 37 -3.58 5.96 0.90
CA VAL A 37 -3.79 4.51 1.04
C VAL A 37 -3.12 3.99 2.31
N LEU A 38 -1.83 4.31 2.52
CA LEU A 38 -1.06 3.87 3.69
C LEU A 38 -1.63 4.37 5.03
N CYS A 39 -2.14 5.60 5.09
CA CYS A 39 -2.63 6.18 6.34
C CYS A 39 -4.10 5.86 6.64
N THR A 40 -4.90 5.49 5.62
CA THR A 40 -6.35 5.34 5.77
C THR A 40 -6.84 3.91 5.67
N GLN A 41 -6.09 3.00 5.07
CA GLN A 41 -6.52 1.61 4.84
C GLN A 41 -5.80 0.63 5.76
N ASP A 42 -6.41 -0.54 5.97
CA ASP A 42 -5.81 -1.64 6.72
C ASP A 42 -5.13 -2.58 5.71
N LEU A 43 -3.83 -2.40 5.54
CA LEU A 43 -3.03 -3.08 4.52
C LEU A 43 -2.38 -4.34 5.10
N ASN A 44 -2.05 -5.31 4.25
CA ASN A 44 -1.20 -6.43 4.64
C ASN A 44 0.26 -6.18 4.21
N ALA A 45 1.18 -6.97 4.77
CA ALA A 45 2.61 -6.85 4.49
C ALA A 45 2.93 -6.97 2.99
N GLU A 46 2.29 -7.92 2.29
CA GLU A 46 2.49 -8.16 0.86
C GLU A 46 2.14 -6.94 0.01
N PHE A 47 0.99 -6.30 0.29
CA PHE A 47 0.58 -5.10 -0.42
C PHE A 47 1.54 -3.95 -0.17
N CYS A 48 1.93 -3.76 1.09
CA CYS A 48 2.89 -2.71 1.47
C CYS A 48 4.22 -2.86 0.75
N VAL A 49 4.80 -4.06 0.74
CA VAL A 49 6.07 -4.34 0.06
C VAL A 49 5.93 -4.16 -1.46
N LYS A 50 4.83 -4.61 -2.05
CA LYS A 50 4.65 -4.59 -3.51
C LYS A 50 4.36 -3.22 -4.10
N TYR A 51 3.61 -2.38 -3.38
CA TYR A 51 3.06 -1.13 -3.94
C TYR A 51 3.46 0.14 -3.19
N ILE A 52 3.81 0.04 -1.90
CA ILE A 52 4.12 1.20 -1.06
C ILE A 52 5.64 1.35 -0.89
N LEU A 53 6.32 0.28 -0.52
CA LEU A 53 7.75 0.24 -0.24
C LEU A 53 8.53 0.87 -1.39
N ASP A 54 9.34 1.86 -1.04
CA ASP A 54 10.17 2.58 -1.97
C ASP A 54 11.61 2.51 -1.49
N MET A 55 12.42 1.73 -2.21
CA MET A 55 13.84 1.54 -1.91
C MET A 55 14.73 2.45 -2.76
N ASP A 56 14.15 3.19 -3.70
CA ASP A 56 14.90 4.10 -4.56
C ASP A 56 15.04 5.46 -3.85
N VAL A 57 16.22 5.66 -3.27
CA VAL A 57 16.60 6.89 -2.56
C VAL A 57 17.10 7.98 -3.51
N ASP A 58 17.16 7.73 -4.83
CA ASP A 58 17.98 8.52 -5.76
C ASP A 58 17.19 9.53 -6.60
N SER A 59 16.28 10.28 -5.97
CA SER A 59 15.76 11.51 -6.56
C SER A 59 15.77 12.60 -5.50
N GLY A 60 16.83 13.41 -5.48
CA GLY A 60 17.07 14.53 -4.54
C GLY A 60 16.03 15.66 -4.62
N SER A 61 14.75 15.32 -4.58
CA SER A 61 13.62 16.22 -4.46
C SER A 61 13.23 16.29 -2.98
N GLU A 62 13.02 17.51 -2.48
CA GLU A 62 12.68 17.79 -1.07
C GLU A 62 11.36 17.11 -0.61
N ASP A 63 10.59 16.54 -1.54
CA ASP A 63 9.29 15.91 -1.32
C ASP A 63 9.30 14.37 -1.48
N SER A 64 10.49 13.75 -1.62
CA SER A 64 10.63 12.29 -1.65
C SER A 64 10.36 11.72 -0.25
N TYR A 65 9.08 11.52 0.08
CA TYR A 65 8.70 10.76 1.26
C TYR A 65 9.34 9.37 1.17
N LEU A 66 10.25 9.08 2.11
CA LEU A 66 10.85 7.76 2.24
C LEU A 66 9.77 6.79 2.73
N TYR A 67 9.21 5.99 1.82
CA TYR A 67 8.33 4.88 2.16
C TYR A 67 9.16 3.64 2.51
N ASP A 68 10.04 3.78 3.50
CA ASP A 68 10.85 2.69 3.99
C ASP A 68 10.07 1.75 4.93
N LYS A 69 10.67 0.60 5.27
CA LYS A 69 10.09 -0.39 6.19
C LYS A 69 9.63 0.26 7.51
N ASN A 70 10.46 1.10 8.14
CA ASN A 70 10.16 1.68 9.45
C ASN A 70 8.98 2.65 9.38
N HIS A 71 8.91 3.45 8.31
CA HIS A 71 7.81 4.37 8.06
C HIS A 71 6.50 3.61 7.87
N ILE A 72 6.52 2.55 7.07
CA ILE A 72 5.33 1.72 6.81
C ILE A 72 4.85 1.05 8.10
N LEU A 73 5.74 0.39 8.85
CA LEU A 73 5.37 -0.29 10.10
C LEU A 73 4.84 0.68 11.17
N ARG A 74 5.36 1.92 11.19
CA ARG A 74 4.84 2.97 12.08
C ARG A 74 3.39 3.36 11.75
N MET A 75 3.02 3.34 10.47
CA MET A 75 1.66 3.64 10.01
C MET A 75 0.72 2.43 10.11
N GLN A 76 1.25 1.23 9.90
CA GLN A 76 0.52 -0.04 9.88
C GLN A 76 0.96 -0.90 11.07
N GLN A 77 0.65 -0.46 12.29
CA GLN A 77 1.16 -1.05 13.54
C GLN A 77 0.69 -2.49 13.80
N HIS A 78 -0.32 -2.97 13.07
CA HIS A 78 -0.75 -4.37 13.12
C HIS A 78 0.16 -5.32 12.32
N ILE A 79 1.00 -4.79 11.44
CA ILE A 79 1.98 -5.58 10.69
C ILE A 79 3.22 -5.73 11.58
N SER A 80 3.63 -6.96 11.83
CA SER A 80 4.89 -7.24 12.52
C SER A 80 6.09 -7.11 11.57
N GLU A 81 7.28 -6.85 12.14
CA GLU A 81 8.52 -6.86 11.37
C GLU A 81 8.74 -8.20 10.65
N GLU A 82 8.43 -9.32 11.32
CA GLU A 82 8.56 -10.67 10.74
C GLU A 82 7.65 -10.88 9.52
N GLU A 83 6.39 -10.44 9.60
CA GLU A 83 5.47 -10.51 8.46
C GLU A 83 5.95 -9.66 7.29
N PHE A 84 6.48 -8.47 7.58
CA PHE A 84 7.05 -7.59 6.57
C PHE A 84 8.26 -8.20 5.89
N ASP A 85 9.23 -8.70 6.67
CA ASP A 85 10.45 -9.31 6.14
C ASP A 85 10.16 -10.58 5.35
N LYS A 86 9.17 -11.38 5.79
CA LYS A 86 8.70 -12.53 5.04
C LYS A 86 8.08 -12.13 3.70
N ALA A 87 7.23 -11.09 3.68
CA ALA A 87 6.65 -10.58 2.44
C ALA A 87 7.73 -10.02 1.49
N TYR A 88 8.71 -9.30 2.04
CA TYR A 88 9.86 -8.81 1.30
C TYR A 88 10.67 -9.95 0.67
N ALA A 89 11.00 -10.98 1.45
CA ALA A 89 11.72 -12.13 0.96
C ALA A 89 10.98 -12.88 -0.15
N LEU A 90 9.65 -13.03 -0.03
CA LEU A 90 8.83 -13.69 -1.06
C LEU A 90 8.79 -12.92 -2.40
N LEU A 91 8.97 -11.59 -2.38
CA LEU A 91 8.86 -10.75 -3.58
C LEU A 91 10.21 -10.42 -4.22
N TYR A 92 11.31 -10.43 -3.46
CA TYR A 92 12.62 -9.96 -3.91
C TYR A 92 13.76 -10.97 -3.79
N ASN A 93 13.56 -12.15 -3.18
CA ASN A 93 14.59 -13.19 -3.09
C ASN A 93 14.30 -14.40 -4.01
N ASP A 94 13.72 -14.18 -5.20
CA ASP A 94 13.50 -15.23 -6.22
C ASP A 94 14.74 -15.46 -7.12
N ASP A 95 15.94 -15.49 -6.54
CA ASP A 95 17.22 -15.88 -7.19
C ASP A 95 17.97 -16.95 -6.38
#